data_AF-A0A2T4I117-F1
#
_entry.id   AF-A0A2T4I117-F1
#
_cell.length_a   1.000
_cell.length_b   1.000
_cell.length_c   1.000
_cell.angle_alpha   90.00
_cell.angle_beta   90.00
_cell.angle_gamma   90.00
#
_symmetry.space_group_name_H-M   'P 1'
#
loop_
_entity.id
_entity.type
_entity.pdbx_description
1 polymer ?
#
loop_
_entity_poly.entity_id
_entity_poly.type
_entity_poly.pdbx_seq_one_letter_code
_entity_poly.pdbx_strand_id
1 'polypeptide(L)'
;MPEIDGQKGYIIDRDKLHANYPTQFHDAAFCEELGRTVATFGFIEEMLGKAIFALTGAKEFDPQGDPDAFNAWIKTLEKTLTDQLGGLIIGYEKALAENPRTKGNDYSIQLAELKKAKDIRNALCHGSWSKPDDQGRSVPKFVNRKLLGSGPINRIPLASGM
;
A
#
# COMPACT_ATOMS: atom_id res chain seq x y z
N MET A 1 -42.71 -15.40 -0.35
CA MET A 1 -41.38 -15.60 -0.95
C MET A 1 -40.83 -16.89 -0.36
N PRO A 2 -40.40 -17.87 -1.16
CA PRO A 2 -39.92 -19.14 -0.63
C PRO A 2 -38.54 -18.96 0.01
N GLU A 3 -38.36 -19.57 1.18
CA GLU A 3 -37.10 -19.63 1.93
C GLU A 3 -36.11 -20.53 1.20
N ILE A 4 -34.89 -20.04 0.99
CA ILE A 4 -33.75 -20.85 0.57
C ILE A 4 -33.11 -21.39 1.85
N ASP A 5 -33.52 -22.59 2.22
CA ASP A 5 -32.94 -23.37 3.32
C ASP A 5 -31.53 -23.85 2.92
N GLY A 6 -30.54 -23.62 3.79
CA GLY A 6 -29.20 -24.21 3.69
C GLY A 6 -28.00 -23.26 3.59
N GLN A 7 -28.16 -21.95 3.45
CA GLN A 7 -27.03 -21.00 3.53
C GLN A 7 -27.02 -20.30 4.89
N LYS A 8 -26.01 -20.59 5.73
CA LYS A 8 -25.73 -19.79 6.95
C LYS A 8 -25.29 -18.39 6.54
N GLY A 9 -26.25 -17.51 6.27
CA GLY A 9 -26.04 -16.09 6.04
C GLY A 9 -26.15 -15.29 7.34
N TYR A 10 -25.45 -14.17 7.41
CA TYR A 10 -25.69 -13.16 8.43
C TYR A 10 -26.61 -12.08 7.83
N ILE A 11 -27.77 -11.85 8.45
CA ILE A 11 -28.65 -10.73 8.10
C ILE A 11 -28.17 -9.51 8.89
N ILE A 12 -27.69 -8.48 8.20
CA ILE A 12 -27.30 -7.20 8.81
C ILE A 12 -28.51 -6.26 8.76
N ASP A 13 -29.01 -5.89 9.93
CA ASP A 13 -30.02 -4.84 10.06
C ASP A 13 -29.32 -3.48 9.94
N ARG A 14 -29.40 -2.88 8.74
CA ARG A 14 -28.71 -1.63 8.42
C ARG A 14 -29.28 -0.45 9.19
N ASP A 15 -30.56 -0.48 9.53
CA ASP A 15 -31.24 0.61 10.23
C ASP A 15 -30.83 0.68 11.72
N LYS A 16 -30.26 -0.42 12.24
CA LYS A 16 -29.70 -0.48 13.60
C LYS A 16 -28.19 -0.22 13.67
N LEU A 17 -27.54 0.05 12.54
CA LEU A 17 -26.11 0.40 12.56
C LEU A 17 -25.91 1.82 13.11
N HIS A 18 -24.82 2.00 13.85
CA HIS A 18 -24.40 3.33 14.26
C HIS A 18 -24.10 4.19 13.02
N ALA A 19 -24.41 5.48 13.06
CA ALA A 19 -24.20 6.40 11.92
C ALA A 19 -22.74 6.38 11.42
N ASN A 20 -21.79 6.25 12.36
CA ASN A 20 -20.35 6.14 12.08
C ASN A 20 -19.85 4.69 12.06
N TYR A 21 -20.68 3.69 11.77
CA TYR A 21 -20.19 2.31 11.69
C TYR A 21 -19.16 2.12 10.55
N PRO A 22 -17.98 1.51 10.78
CA PRO A 22 -17.46 0.92 12.02
C PRO A 22 -16.49 1.84 12.82
N THR A 23 -16.33 3.10 12.44
CA THR A 23 -15.35 4.02 13.03
C THR A 23 -15.74 4.56 14.41
N GLN A 24 -16.99 4.37 14.86
CA GLN A 24 -17.46 4.81 16.19
C GLN A 24 -16.68 4.23 17.37
N PHE A 25 -15.92 3.15 17.15
CA PHE A 25 -15.07 2.55 18.18
C PHE A 25 -13.76 3.31 18.43
N HIS A 26 -13.43 4.28 17.58
CA HIS A 26 -12.22 5.09 17.67
C HIS A 26 -12.60 6.56 17.83
N ASP A 27 -11.76 7.31 18.53
CA ASP A 27 -11.92 8.76 18.60
C ASP A 27 -11.60 9.42 17.24
N ALA A 28 -12.07 10.65 17.07
CA ALA A 28 -11.89 11.39 15.82
C ALA A 28 -10.40 11.65 15.50
N ALA A 29 -9.57 11.86 16.53
CA ALA A 29 -8.15 12.15 16.35
C ALA A 29 -7.40 10.93 15.78
N PHE A 30 -7.69 9.74 16.27
CA PHE A 30 -7.18 8.49 15.73
C PHE A 30 -7.55 8.31 14.25
N CYS A 31 -8.83 8.53 13.91
CA CYS A 31 -9.27 8.43 12.52
C CYS A 31 -8.60 9.46 11.62
N GLU A 32 -8.40 10.69 12.10
CA GLU A 32 -7.70 11.75 11.38
C GLU A 32 -6.23 11.38 11.12
N GLU A 33 -5.51 10.96 12.15
CA GLU A 33 -4.09 10.59 12.02
C GLU A 33 -3.90 9.35 11.14
N LEU A 34 -4.77 8.35 11.27
CA LEU A 34 -4.77 7.19 10.38
C LEU A 34 -5.02 7.62 8.93
N GLY A 35 -6.01 8.49 8.69
CA GLY A 35 -6.32 9.03 7.38
C GLY A 35 -5.16 9.80 6.75
N ARG A 36 -4.52 10.70 7.52
CA ARG A 36 -3.33 11.46 7.10
C ARG A 36 -2.16 10.54 6.74
N THR A 37 -1.93 9.52 7.57
CA THR A 37 -0.89 8.52 7.33
C THR A 37 -1.16 7.74 6.04
N VAL A 38 -2.39 7.26 5.84
CA VAL A 38 -2.80 6.55 4.60
C VAL A 38 -2.64 7.46 3.37
N ALA A 39 -3.06 8.73 3.46
CA ALA A 39 -2.91 9.70 2.37
C ALA A 39 -1.43 9.95 2.02
N THR A 40 -0.55 9.97 3.01
CA THR A 40 0.90 10.11 2.80
C THR A 40 1.47 8.98 1.96
N PHE A 41 1.01 7.73 2.16
CA PHE A 41 1.42 6.63 1.29
C PHE A 41 0.94 6.80 -0.15
N GLY A 42 -0.28 7.27 -0.36
CA GLY A 42 -0.78 7.59 -1.70
C GLY A 42 0.08 8.65 -2.41
N PHE A 43 0.52 9.67 -1.68
CA PHE A 43 1.46 10.67 -2.20
C PHE A 43 2.82 10.06 -2.57
N ILE A 44 3.37 9.16 -1.73
CA ILE A 44 4.62 8.46 -2.05
C ILE A 44 4.47 7.60 -3.31
N GLU A 45 3.35 6.88 -3.45
CA GLU A 45 3.05 6.08 -4.65
C GLU A 45 3.03 6.97 -5.91
N GLU A 46 2.36 8.13 -5.85
CA GLU A 46 2.36 9.11 -6.94
C GLU A 46 3.79 9.62 -7.27
N MET A 47 4.57 9.99 -6.26
CA MET A 47 5.93 10.50 -6.45
C MET A 47 6.86 9.44 -7.06
N LEU A 48 6.75 8.18 -6.64
CA LEU A 48 7.51 7.08 -7.24
C LEU A 48 7.11 6.86 -8.71
N GLY A 49 5.82 6.95 -9.03
CA GLY A 49 5.35 6.86 -10.42
C GLY A 49 5.95 7.95 -11.31
N LYS A 50 5.95 9.21 -10.83
CA LYS A 50 6.60 10.33 -11.53
C LYS A 50 8.11 10.14 -11.65
N ALA A 51 8.77 9.63 -10.60
CA ALA A 51 10.20 9.37 -10.63
C ALA A 51 10.57 8.29 -11.66
N ILE A 52 9.80 7.20 -11.73
CA ILE A 52 9.99 6.14 -12.74
C ILE A 52 9.82 6.73 -14.14
N PHE A 53 8.78 7.54 -14.38
CA PHE A 53 8.59 8.21 -15.67
C PHE A 53 9.80 9.08 -16.03
N ALA A 54 10.27 9.93 -15.12
CA ALA A 54 11.41 10.82 -15.36
C ALA A 54 12.73 10.06 -15.60
N LEU A 55 12.96 8.96 -14.88
CA LEU A 55 14.17 8.15 -15.01
C LEU A 55 14.17 7.30 -16.28
N THR A 56 13.01 6.81 -16.72
CA THR A 56 12.92 5.93 -17.91
C THR A 56 12.72 6.70 -19.21
N GLY A 57 12.01 7.84 -19.16
CA GLY A 57 11.76 8.70 -20.32
C GLY A 57 12.99 9.51 -20.78
N ALA A 58 14.08 9.52 -20.00
CA ALA A 58 15.35 10.11 -20.44
C ALA A 58 16.08 9.26 -21.49
N LYS A 59 15.60 8.05 -21.79
CA LYS A 59 16.15 7.18 -22.82
C LYS A 59 15.60 7.61 -24.18
N GLU A 60 16.49 7.91 -25.12
CA GLU A 60 16.12 8.14 -26.51
C GLU A 60 15.71 6.79 -27.14
N PHE A 61 14.51 6.76 -27.73
CA PHE A 61 14.04 5.65 -28.54
C PHE A 61 13.80 6.18 -29.95
N ASP A 62 14.33 5.51 -30.97
CA ASP A 62 13.87 5.72 -32.34
C ASP A 62 12.62 4.85 -32.53
N PRO A 63 11.40 5.41 -32.61
CA PRO A 63 10.19 4.60 -32.72
C PRO A 63 10.11 3.82 -34.04
N GLN A 64 10.86 4.23 -35.07
CA GLN A 64 10.94 3.50 -36.33
C GLN A 64 12.09 2.50 -36.36
N GLY A 65 13.17 2.76 -35.60
CA GLY A 65 14.33 1.88 -35.46
C GLY A 65 14.18 0.77 -34.42
N ASP A 66 13.37 0.98 -33.37
CA ASP A 66 13.14 0.02 -32.28
C ASP A 66 11.72 0.15 -31.67
N PRO A 67 10.67 -0.26 -32.42
CA PRO A 67 9.30 -0.21 -31.94
C PRO A 67 9.05 -1.13 -30.73
N ASP A 68 9.82 -2.20 -30.58
CA ASP A 68 9.69 -3.14 -29.47
C ASP A 68 10.12 -2.50 -28.15
N ALA A 69 11.24 -1.77 -28.15
CA ALA A 69 11.69 -1.05 -26.95
C ALA A 69 10.73 0.07 -26.55
N PHE A 70 10.15 0.78 -27.52
CA PHE A 70 9.11 1.78 -27.26
C PHE A 70 7.86 1.14 -26.61
N ASN A 71 7.36 0.04 -27.19
CA ASN A 71 6.20 -0.69 -26.65
C ASN A 71 6.48 -1.27 -25.26
N ALA A 72 7.69 -1.76 -25.01
CA ALA A 72 8.10 -2.23 -23.68
C ALA A 72 8.13 -1.10 -22.65
N TRP A 73 8.53 0.11 -23.05
CA TRP A 73 8.47 1.29 -22.19
C TRP A 73 7.03 1.69 -21.87
N ILE A 74 6.13 1.71 -22.85
CA ILE A 74 4.69 1.96 -22.60
C ILE A 74 4.11 0.98 -21.58
N LYS A 75 4.38 -0.33 -21.73
CA LYS A 75 3.96 -1.35 -20.75
C LYS A 75 4.51 -1.08 -19.34
N THR A 76 5.72 -0.53 -19.25
CA THR A 76 6.31 -0.13 -17.97
C THR A 76 5.53 1.03 -17.33
N LEU A 77 5.12 2.03 -18.13
CA LEU A 77 4.32 3.16 -17.66
C LEU A 77 2.92 2.71 -17.23
N GLU A 78 2.23 1.90 -18.04
CA GLU A 78 0.90 1.36 -17.71
C GLU A 78 0.93 0.56 -16.40
N LYS A 79 1.96 -0.28 -16.22
CA LYS A 79 2.18 -1.00 -14.97
C LYS A 79 2.41 -0.04 -13.80
N THR A 80 3.24 0.98 -13.99
CA THR A 80 3.54 1.99 -12.96
C THR A 80 2.27 2.73 -12.50
N LEU A 81 1.31 2.97 -13.39
CA LEU A 81 0.04 3.63 -13.02
C LEU A 81 -0.87 2.77 -12.14
N THR A 82 -0.69 1.45 -12.14
CA THR A 82 -1.58 0.49 -11.46
C THR A 82 -0.92 -0.21 -10.27
N ASP A 83 0.42 -0.18 -10.22
CA ASP A 83 1.18 -0.82 -9.15
C ASP A 83 1.00 -0.08 -7.81
N GLN A 84 0.87 -0.87 -6.74
CA GLN A 84 0.92 -0.37 -5.36
C GLN A 84 2.38 -0.12 -4.95
N LEU A 85 2.60 0.55 -3.81
CA LEU A 85 3.91 0.93 -3.29
C LEU A 85 5.01 -0.12 -3.46
N GLY A 86 4.72 -1.40 -3.21
CA GLY A 86 5.71 -2.48 -3.39
C GLY A 86 6.20 -2.67 -4.82
N GLY A 87 5.30 -2.63 -5.80
CA GLY A 87 5.65 -2.73 -7.23
C GLY A 87 6.39 -1.48 -7.70
N LEU A 88 5.94 -0.31 -7.26
CA LEU A 88 6.58 0.98 -7.53
C LEU A 88 8.01 1.03 -7.01
N ILE A 89 8.29 0.51 -5.81
CA ILE A 89 9.65 0.46 -5.27
C ILE A 89 10.57 -0.40 -6.16
N ILE A 90 10.09 -1.55 -6.64
CA ILE A 90 10.85 -2.42 -7.55
C ILE A 90 11.12 -1.72 -8.89
N GLY A 91 10.09 -1.07 -9.45
CA GLY A 91 10.21 -0.30 -10.68
C GLY A 91 11.19 0.87 -10.54
N TYR A 92 11.14 1.58 -9.42
CA TYR A 92 12.04 2.69 -9.10
C TYR A 92 13.49 2.23 -8.91
N GLU A 93 13.72 1.15 -8.15
CA GLU A 93 15.05 0.54 -7.97
C GLU A 93 15.67 0.14 -9.31
N LYS A 94 14.88 -0.47 -10.20
CA LYS A 94 15.31 -0.80 -11.56
C LYS A 94 15.64 0.45 -12.38
N ALA A 95 14.77 1.45 -12.36
CA ALA A 95 14.96 2.69 -13.12
C ALA A 95 16.22 3.45 -12.66
N LEU A 96 16.53 3.44 -11.35
CA LEU A 96 17.76 3.98 -10.81
C LEU A 96 19.00 3.20 -11.28
N ALA A 97 18.95 1.87 -11.34
CA ALA A 97 20.08 1.06 -11.76
C ALA A 97 20.40 1.21 -13.25
N GLU A 98 19.37 1.39 -14.08
CA GLU A 98 19.50 1.45 -15.55
C GLU A 98 19.79 2.86 -16.08
N ASN A 99 19.51 3.91 -15.32
CA ASN A 99 19.74 5.29 -15.76
C ASN A 99 21.22 5.70 -15.63
N PRO A 100 21.90 6.19 -16.68
CA PRO A 100 23.29 6.64 -16.57
C PRO A 100 23.51 7.81 -15.59
N ARG A 101 22.51 8.68 -15.40
CA ARG A 101 22.60 9.89 -14.58
C ARG A 101 22.63 9.60 -13.07
N THR A 102 22.30 8.39 -12.68
CA THR A 102 22.20 7.97 -11.26
C THR A 102 23.41 7.16 -10.80
N LYS A 103 24.30 6.73 -11.71
CA LYS A 103 25.43 5.83 -11.43
C LYS A 103 26.45 6.32 -10.38
N GLY A 104 26.46 7.62 -10.06
CA GLY A 104 27.36 8.21 -9.06
C GLY A 104 26.75 8.43 -7.68
N ASN A 105 25.46 8.12 -7.50
CA ASN A 105 24.72 8.40 -6.27
C ASN A 105 24.39 7.11 -5.53
N ASP A 106 24.43 7.15 -4.20
CA ASP A 106 23.95 6.05 -3.35
C ASP A 106 22.49 6.29 -2.92
N TYR A 107 21.61 5.35 -3.28
CA TYR A 107 20.19 5.35 -2.92
C TYR A 107 19.83 4.25 -1.92
N SER A 108 20.83 3.53 -1.38
CA SER A 108 20.63 2.36 -0.52
C SER A 108 19.76 2.65 0.70
N ILE A 109 20.04 3.77 1.39
CA ILE A 109 19.28 4.22 2.57
C ILE A 109 17.84 4.54 2.17
N GLN A 110 17.63 5.31 1.10
CA GLN A 110 16.30 5.67 0.62
C GLN A 110 15.47 4.42 0.27
N LEU A 111 16.06 3.48 -0.48
CA LEU A 111 15.41 2.23 -0.85
C LEU A 111 15.10 1.36 0.37
N ALA A 112 15.97 1.34 1.37
CA ALA A 112 15.72 0.64 2.63
C ALA A 112 14.53 1.23 3.40
N GLU A 113 14.45 2.57 3.49
CA GLU A 113 13.33 3.25 4.16
C GLU A 113 12.01 3.05 3.40
N LEU A 114 12.02 3.09 2.07
CA LEU A 114 10.84 2.76 1.26
C LEU A 114 10.37 1.31 1.49
N LYS A 115 11.31 0.36 1.56
CA LYS A 115 11.00 -1.06 1.82
C LYS A 115 10.37 -1.25 3.21
N LYS A 116 10.86 -0.55 4.24
CA LYS A 116 10.27 -0.52 5.59
C LYS A 116 8.86 0.12 5.58
N ALA A 117 8.72 1.27 4.91
CA ALA A 117 7.45 1.99 4.79
C ALA A 117 6.36 1.11 4.15
N LYS A 118 6.71 0.35 3.10
CA LYS A 118 5.81 -0.59 2.43
C LYS A 118 5.24 -1.66 3.38
N ASP A 119 6.04 -2.17 4.30
CA ASP A 119 5.59 -3.20 5.24
C ASP A 119 4.57 -2.63 6.25
N ILE A 120 4.80 -1.40 6.73
CA ILE A 120 3.89 -0.69 7.64
C ILE A 120 2.60 -0.27 6.90
N ARG A 121 2.74 0.29 5.68
CA ARG A 121 1.62 0.72 4.82
C ARG A 121 0.58 -0.37 4.65
N ASN A 122 1.01 -1.60 4.37
CA ASN A 122 0.08 -2.69 4.13
C ASN A 122 -0.83 -2.97 5.33
N ALA A 123 -0.28 -2.93 6.54
CA ALA A 123 -1.07 -3.12 7.75
C ALA A 123 -1.95 -1.92 8.08
N LEU A 124 -1.48 -0.69 7.84
CA LEU A 124 -2.26 0.51 8.11
C LEU A 124 -3.41 0.70 7.11
N CYS A 125 -3.17 0.49 5.81
CA CYS A 125 -4.15 0.68 4.75
C CYS A 125 -5.14 -0.48 4.59
N HIS A 126 -4.75 -1.71 4.92
CA HIS A 126 -5.58 -2.91 4.71
C HIS A 126 -5.89 -3.68 5.99
N GLY A 127 -5.40 -3.20 7.14
CA GLY A 127 -5.73 -3.78 8.43
C GLY A 127 -7.21 -3.58 8.77
N SER A 128 -7.81 -4.59 9.39
CA SER A 128 -9.11 -4.46 10.03
C SER A 128 -8.92 -3.88 11.44
N TRP A 129 -9.45 -2.66 11.63
CA TRP A 129 -9.39 -1.93 12.89
C TRP A 129 -10.63 -2.28 13.74
N SER A 130 -10.45 -3.23 14.67
CA SER A 130 -11.48 -3.59 15.64
C SER A 130 -11.56 -2.54 16.77
N LYS A 131 -12.55 -2.66 17.66
CA LYS A 131 -12.60 -1.87 18.89
C LYS A 131 -11.26 -1.96 19.65
N PRO A 132 -10.79 -0.86 20.28
CA PRO A 132 -9.63 -0.88 21.17
C PRO A 132 -9.74 -1.98 22.24
N ASP A 133 -8.60 -2.53 22.64
CA ASP A 133 -8.53 -3.53 23.71
C ASP A 133 -8.76 -2.92 25.11
N ASP A 134 -8.72 -3.75 26.15
CA ASP A 134 -8.93 -3.32 27.55
C ASP A 134 -7.86 -2.32 28.04
N GLN A 135 -6.76 -2.18 27.30
CA GLN A 135 -5.70 -1.19 27.55
C GLN A 135 -5.84 0.06 26.66
N GLY A 136 -6.94 0.18 25.90
CA GLY A 136 -7.20 1.29 25.00
C GLY A 136 -6.40 1.24 23.69
N ARG A 137 -5.75 0.13 23.35
CA ARG A 137 -4.91 0.04 22.15
C ARG A 137 -5.73 -0.40 20.93
N SER A 138 -5.55 0.34 19.84
CA SER A 138 -6.10 0.01 18.52
C SER A 138 -5.09 -0.80 17.73
N VAL A 139 -5.19 -2.13 17.77
CA VAL A 139 -4.26 -3.03 17.08
C VAL A 139 -4.89 -3.54 15.78
N PRO A 140 -4.32 -3.24 14.59
CA PRO A 140 -4.89 -3.69 13.34
C PRO A 140 -4.74 -5.21 13.19
N LYS A 141 -5.80 -5.88 12.75
CA LYS A 141 -5.73 -7.26 12.29
C LYS A 141 -5.37 -7.27 10.82
N PHE A 142 -4.16 -7.74 10.51
CA PHE A 142 -3.66 -7.81 9.14
C PHE A 142 -3.07 -9.19 8.86
N VAL A 143 -3.44 -9.79 7.71
CA VAL A 143 -2.92 -11.09 7.29
C VAL A 143 -1.92 -10.87 6.17
N ASN A 144 -0.65 -11.22 6.42
CA ASN A 144 0.39 -11.23 5.40
C ASN A 144 0.65 -12.66 4.92
N ARG A 145 0.69 -12.88 3.60
CA ARG A 145 0.91 -14.20 2.98
C ARG A 145 2.24 -14.85 3.39
N LYS A 146 3.25 -14.05 3.79
CA LYS A 146 4.53 -14.55 4.34
C LYS A 146 4.42 -15.16 5.74
N LEU A 147 3.31 -14.92 6.45
CA LEU A 147 3.09 -15.36 7.84
C LEU A 147 2.14 -16.56 7.96
N LEU A 148 1.64 -17.10 6.84
CA LEU A 148 0.71 -18.24 6.83
C LEU A 148 1.32 -19.56 7.33
N GLY A 149 2.64 -19.62 7.56
CA GLY A 149 3.34 -20.78 8.12
C GLY A 149 3.56 -20.74 9.63
N SER A 150 3.13 -19.69 10.35
CA SER A 150 3.48 -19.53 11.78
C SER A 150 2.43 -18.77 12.58
N GLY A 151 1.48 -19.49 13.19
CA GLY A 151 0.72 -19.00 14.35
C GLY A 151 -0.19 -17.78 14.12
N PRO A 152 -0.93 -17.34 15.16
CA PRO A 152 -2.11 -16.49 15.01
C PRO A 152 -1.72 -15.09 14.52
N ILE A 153 -2.44 -14.62 13.50
CA ILE A 153 -2.55 -13.24 12.98
C ILE A 153 -1.70 -12.24 13.78
N ASN A 154 -0.48 -11.99 13.29
CA ASN A 154 0.50 -11.19 14.01
C ASN A 154 -0.01 -9.77 14.23
N ARG A 155 -0.07 -9.39 15.51
CA ARG A 155 -0.25 -8.00 15.95
C ARG A 155 0.97 -7.22 15.53
N ILE A 156 0.83 -6.16 14.73
CA ILE A 156 1.89 -5.18 14.58
C ILE A 156 1.76 -4.25 15.80
N PRO A 157 2.73 -4.24 16.73
CA PRO A 157 2.77 -3.20 17.73
C PRO A 157 3.10 -1.90 16.99
N LEU A 158 2.10 -1.04 16.82
CA LEU A 158 2.38 0.36 16.57
C LEU A 158 3.03 0.88 17.84
N ALA A 159 4.20 1.49 17.70
CA ALA A 159 4.99 1.96 18.81
C ALA A 159 4.10 2.74 19.79
N SER A 160 4.01 2.26 21.03
CA SER A 160 3.51 3.05 22.14
C SER A 160 4.43 4.25 22.28
N GLY A 161 3.93 5.44 21.98
CA GLY A 161 4.70 6.68 22.02
C GLY A 161 4.04 7.75 22.87
N MET A 162 4.70 8.02 24.00
CA MET A 162 4.70 9.20 24.89
C MET A 162 3.44 9.54 25.68
#